data_AF-A0A4R2S4R6-F1
#
_entry.id   AF-A0A4R2S4R6-F1
#
_cell.length_a   1.000
_cell.length_b   1.000
_cell.length_c   1.000
_cell.angle_alpha   90.00
_cell.angle_beta   90.00
_cell.angle_gamma   90.00
#
_symmetry.space_group_name_H-M   'P 1'
#
loop_
_entity.id
_entity.type
_entity.pdbx_description
1 polymer ?
#
loop_
_entity_poly.entity_id
_entity_poly.type
_entity_poly.pdbx_seq_one_letter_code
_entity_poly.pdbx_strand_id
1 'polypeptide(L)'
;MVPFFGDMGLSEITAGAVQEYRVHRMSSRGVANPHSLSNRPVIDKAPAWKTIHNEIVTLRQVLHTAVRHGWLSHVPDISSPYRASNKVEHRPWFSPAEYRQLYKATGAYAKEPFHEHYRWNAEQVHDYVLFMANTGLRPDEASNLEHRYVEIVIDNETGQRILEIEVRASVASASARACRTQFAPMSVC
;
A
#
# COMPACT_ATOMS: atom_id res chain seq x y z
N MET A 1 20.21 -6.99 1.68
CA MET A 1 21.42 -6.21 1.34
C MET A 1 22.54 -6.39 2.34
N VAL A 2 22.35 -5.98 3.60
CA VAL A 2 23.39 -6.07 4.65
C VAL A 2 24.04 -7.46 4.73
N PRO A 3 23.31 -8.59 4.67
CA PRO A 3 23.95 -9.91 4.75
C PRO A 3 24.88 -10.29 3.58
N PHE A 4 24.85 -9.54 2.47
CA PHE A 4 25.65 -9.85 1.28
C PHE A 4 26.70 -8.77 0.99
N PHE A 5 26.30 -7.50 1.07
CA PHE A 5 27.19 -6.36 0.80
C PHE A 5 27.84 -5.78 2.06
N GLY A 6 27.51 -6.29 3.26
CA GLY A 6 27.95 -5.70 4.53
C GLY A 6 29.45 -5.60 4.70
N ASP A 7 30.18 -6.60 4.19
CA ASP A 7 31.64 -6.68 4.30
C ASP A 7 32.37 -6.15 3.05
N MET A 8 31.63 -5.75 2.01
CA MET A 8 32.19 -5.28 0.73
C MET A 8 32.47 -3.78 0.75
N GLY A 9 33.63 -3.38 0.23
CA GLY A 9 33.93 -1.97 -0.02
C GLY A 9 33.09 -1.38 -1.16
N LEU A 10 32.83 -0.06 -1.11
CA LEU A 10 32.02 0.62 -2.15
C LEU A 10 32.59 0.46 -3.56
N SER A 11 33.91 0.35 -3.70
CA SER A 11 34.60 0.11 -4.97
C SER A 11 34.45 -1.32 -5.49
N GLU A 12 34.16 -2.28 -4.61
CA GLU A 12 34.03 -3.71 -4.95
C GLU A 12 32.62 -4.05 -5.45
N ILE A 13 31.64 -3.18 -5.21
CA ILE A 13 30.27 -3.33 -5.71
C ILE A 13 30.26 -3.06 -7.21
N THR A 14 30.62 -4.06 -8.00
CA THR A 14 30.58 -4.04 -9.46
C THR A 14 29.23 -4.55 -9.99
N ALA A 15 29.01 -4.40 -11.31
CA ALA A 15 27.85 -4.99 -11.97
C ALA A 15 27.75 -6.51 -11.74
N GLY A 16 28.89 -7.21 -11.67
CA GLY A 16 28.99 -8.64 -11.37
C GLY A 16 28.51 -8.99 -9.96
N ALA A 17 28.99 -8.25 -8.95
CA ALA A 17 28.55 -8.43 -7.56
C ALA A 17 27.04 -8.25 -7.40
N VAL A 18 26.42 -7.36 -8.19
CA VAL A 18 24.96 -7.19 -8.19
C VAL A 18 24.23 -8.37 -8.85
N GLN A 19 24.82 -9.03 -9.85
CA GLN A 19 24.25 -10.28 -10.37
C GLN A 19 24.35 -11.42 -9.36
N GLU A 20 25.49 -11.55 -8.70
CA GLU A 20 25.67 -12.52 -7.61
C GLU A 20 24.68 -12.28 -6.48
N TYR A 21 24.41 -11.01 -6.13
CA TYR A 21 23.37 -10.65 -5.18
C TYR A 21 21.98 -11.14 -5.61
N ARG A 22 21.62 -11.01 -6.90
CA ARG A 22 20.34 -11.51 -7.41
C ARG A 22 20.24 -13.03 -7.27
N VAL A 23 21.31 -13.75 -7.61
CA VAL A 23 21.40 -15.21 -7.45
C VAL A 23 21.30 -15.60 -5.98
N HIS A 24 22.06 -14.94 -5.11
CA HIS A 24 22.01 -15.12 -3.66
C HIS A 24 20.60 -14.88 -3.10
N ARG A 25 19.88 -13.84 -3.54
CA ARG A 25 18.49 -13.61 -3.09
C ARG A 25 17.51 -14.66 -3.58
N MET A 26 17.77 -15.28 -4.73
CA MET A 26 16.96 -16.39 -5.24
C MET A 26 17.28 -17.73 -4.54
N SER A 27 18.53 -17.96 -4.13
CA SER A 27 18.98 -19.20 -3.50
C SER A 27 18.82 -19.21 -1.98
N SER A 28 19.09 -18.09 -1.30
CA SER A 28 19.03 -17.94 0.17
C SER A 28 17.59 -17.78 0.67
N ARG A 29 16.79 -18.82 0.44
CA ARG A 29 15.40 -18.94 0.90
C ARG A 29 15.37 -19.51 2.33
N GLY A 30 14.36 -19.16 3.11
CA GLY A 30 14.19 -19.72 4.47
C GLY A 30 15.23 -19.25 5.51
N VAL A 31 16.25 -18.47 5.12
CA VAL A 31 17.27 -17.95 6.05
C VAL A 31 16.80 -16.63 6.66
N ALA A 32 16.73 -16.59 8.00
CA ALA A 32 16.46 -15.36 8.73
C ALA A 32 17.60 -14.36 8.52
N ASN A 33 17.28 -13.12 8.15
CA ASN A 33 18.26 -12.04 8.21
C ASN A 33 18.44 -11.64 9.69
N PRO A 34 19.63 -11.79 10.28
CA PRO A 34 19.88 -11.43 11.69
C PRO A 34 19.62 -9.94 11.99
N HIS A 35 19.73 -9.08 10.98
CA HIS A 35 19.50 -7.64 11.10
C HIS A 35 18.04 -7.23 10.78
N SER A 36 17.13 -8.18 10.56
CA SER A 36 15.73 -7.84 10.32
C SER A 36 15.04 -7.46 11.61
N LEU A 37 14.44 -6.26 11.65
CA LEU A 37 13.55 -5.83 12.74
C LEU A 37 12.14 -6.44 12.62
N SER A 38 11.87 -7.24 11.59
CA SER A 38 10.55 -7.82 11.36
C SER A 38 10.31 -9.04 12.26
N ASN A 39 9.22 -9.05 13.01
CA ASN A 39 8.77 -10.22 13.78
C ASN A 39 8.04 -11.28 12.93
N ARG A 40 8.09 -11.17 11.60
CA ARG A 40 7.41 -12.10 10.69
C ARG A 40 8.19 -13.41 10.61
N PRO A 41 7.52 -14.58 10.67
CA PRO A 41 8.21 -15.84 10.45
C PRO A 41 8.85 -15.89 9.06
N VAL A 42 10.02 -16.52 8.98
CA VAL A 42 10.72 -16.68 7.70
C VAL A 42 10.00 -17.74 6.88
N ILE A 43 9.63 -17.37 5.66
CA ILE A 43 8.93 -18.26 4.73
C ILE A 43 9.94 -18.72 3.68
N ASP A 44 9.99 -20.03 3.42
CA ASP A 44 10.76 -20.61 2.31
C ASP A 44 10.04 -20.38 0.97
N LYS A 45 9.98 -19.11 0.56
CA LYS A 45 9.40 -18.69 -0.71
C LYS A 45 10.39 -17.78 -1.44
N ALA A 46 10.54 -18.03 -2.75
CA ALA A 46 11.32 -17.15 -3.59
C ALA A 46 10.77 -15.71 -3.53
N PRO A 47 11.62 -14.68 -3.40
CA PRO A 47 11.17 -13.30 -3.35
C PRO A 47 10.48 -12.92 -4.66
N ALA A 48 9.46 -12.05 -4.57
CA ALA A 48 8.85 -11.49 -5.75
C ALA A 48 9.88 -10.66 -6.53
N TRP A 49 9.77 -10.64 -7.86
CA TRP A 49 10.66 -9.83 -8.70
C TRP A 49 10.66 -8.35 -8.29
N LYS A 50 9.48 -7.80 -7.92
CA LYS A 50 9.35 -6.42 -7.44
C LYS A 50 10.16 -6.18 -6.16
N THR A 51 10.28 -7.18 -5.29
CA THR A 51 11.14 -7.11 -4.09
C THR A 51 12.60 -6.95 -4.49
N ILE A 52 13.10 -7.81 -5.38
CA ILE A 52 14.48 -7.71 -5.89
C ILE A 52 14.70 -6.38 -6.61
N HIS A 53 13.74 -5.95 -7.44
CA HIS A 53 13.82 -4.67 -8.14
C HIS A 53 13.93 -3.49 -7.17
N ASN A 54 13.07 -3.44 -6.15
CA ASN A 54 13.11 -2.40 -5.12
C ASN A 54 14.43 -2.43 -4.35
N GLU A 55 14.96 -3.61 -4.04
CA GLU A 55 16.29 -3.75 -3.48
C GLU A 55 17.32 -3.12 -4.44
N ILE A 56 17.41 -3.52 -5.71
CA ILE A 56 18.39 -2.92 -6.63
C ILE A 56 18.24 -1.39 -6.78
N VAL A 57 17.01 -0.86 -6.73
CA VAL A 57 16.76 0.59 -6.74
C VAL A 57 17.31 1.25 -5.47
N THR A 58 17.13 0.67 -4.28
CA THR A 58 17.70 1.24 -3.05
C THR A 58 19.23 1.17 -3.06
N LEU A 59 19.83 0.10 -3.58
CA LEU A 59 21.29 -0.01 -3.75
C LEU A 59 21.80 1.11 -4.66
N ARG A 60 21.10 1.35 -5.78
CA ARG A 60 21.42 2.45 -6.70
C ARG A 60 21.42 3.81 -6.00
N GLN A 61 20.41 4.07 -5.16
CA GLN A 61 20.30 5.31 -4.41
C GLN A 61 21.50 5.49 -3.45
N VAL A 62 21.89 4.44 -2.75
CA VAL A 62 23.08 4.47 -1.86
C VAL A 62 24.37 4.75 -2.65
N LEU A 63 24.57 4.08 -3.80
CA LEU A 63 25.74 4.31 -4.65
C LEU A 63 25.76 5.74 -5.23
N HIS A 64 24.60 6.30 -5.61
CA HIS A 64 24.52 7.70 -6.02
C HIS A 64 24.91 8.66 -4.90
N THR A 65 24.53 8.38 -3.66
CA THR A 65 24.96 9.17 -2.50
C THR A 65 26.47 9.11 -2.32
N ALA A 66 27.08 7.93 -2.46
CA ALA A 66 28.55 7.77 -2.41
C ALA A 66 29.27 8.59 -3.49
N VAL A 67 28.74 8.61 -4.72
CA VAL A 67 29.28 9.46 -5.81
C VAL A 67 29.17 10.94 -5.47
N ARG A 68 28.05 11.40 -4.88
CA ARG A 68 27.89 12.80 -4.46
C ARG A 68 28.88 13.22 -3.37
N HIS A 69 29.26 12.29 -2.50
CA HIS A 69 30.31 12.51 -1.49
C HIS A 69 31.73 12.35 -2.03
N GLY A 70 31.90 11.98 -3.30
CA GLY A 70 33.21 11.75 -3.91
C GLY A 70 33.90 10.45 -3.49
N TRP A 71 33.19 9.53 -2.83
CA TRP A 71 33.74 8.22 -2.43
C TRP A 71 33.85 7.25 -3.61
N LEU A 72 33.07 7.49 -4.66
CA LEU A 72 33.07 6.70 -5.89
C LEU A 72 33.04 7.64 -7.09
N SER A 73 33.79 7.34 -8.14
CA SER A 73 33.85 8.20 -9.33
C SER A 73 32.58 8.17 -10.17
N HIS A 74 31.99 6.97 -10.34
CA HIS A 74 30.75 6.78 -11.07
C HIS A 74 29.99 5.56 -10.53
N VAL A 75 28.68 5.53 -10.75
CA VAL A 75 27.86 4.35 -10.43
C VAL A 75 28.07 3.29 -11.52
N PRO A 76 28.32 2.02 -11.18
CA PRO A 76 28.38 0.93 -12.16
C PRO A 76 27.00 0.66 -12.77
N ASP A 77 26.95 0.11 -13.98
CA ASP A 77 25.67 -0.28 -14.57
C ASP A 77 25.11 -1.53 -13.88
N ILE A 78 24.08 -1.30 -13.07
CA ILE A 78 23.37 -2.34 -12.30
C ILE A 78 21.99 -2.66 -12.91
N SER A 79 21.81 -2.33 -14.18
CA SER A 79 20.63 -2.72 -14.95
C SER A 79 20.46 -4.26 -15.00
N SER A 80 19.23 -4.70 -15.25
CA SER A 80 18.97 -6.15 -15.41
C SER A 80 19.46 -6.56 -16.80
N PRO A 81 20.38 -7.54 -16.93
CA PRO A 81 20.92 -7.96 -18.24
C PRO A 81 19.85 -8.56 -19.14
N TYR A 82 18.79 -9.11 -18.54
CA TYR A 82 17.63 -9.64 -19.25
C TYR A 82 16.35 -8.89 -18.86
N ARG A 83 15.59 -8.44 -19.87
CA ARG A 83 14.20 -7.99 -19.69
C ARG A 83 13.31 -9.23 -19.67
N ALA A 84 13.00 -9.73 -18.48
CA ALA A 84 11.91 -10.69 -18.35
C ALA A 84 10.61 -9.99 -18.73
N SER A 85 9.90 -10.51 -19.74
CA SER A 85 8.53 -10.09 -20.07
C SER A 85 7.62 -10.52 -18.94
N ASN A 86 7.50 -9.69 -17.91
CA ASN A 86 6.65 -9.99 -16.78
C ASN A 86 5.19 -9.79 -17.19
N LYS A 87 4.36 -10.80 -16.96
CA LYS A 87 2.91 -10.64 -16.98
C LYS A 87 2.55 -9.67 -15.86
N VAL A 88 2.16 -8.46 -16.23
CA VAL A 88 1.66 -7.48 -15.27
C VAL A 88 0.26 -7.95 -14.85
N GLU A 89 0.18 -8.62 -13.71
CA GLU A 89 -1.10 -8.93 -13.10
C GLU A 89 -1.64 -7.67 -12.42
N HIS A 90 -2.58 -7.01 -13.09
CA HIS A 90 -3.33 -5.91 -12.50
C HIS A 90 -4.36 -6.48 -11.52
N ARG A 91 -4.51 -5.84 -10.35
CA ARG A 91 -5.62 -6.14 -9.45
C ARG A 91 -6.92 -5.77 -10.17
N PRO A 92 -7.88 -6.70 -10.32
CA PRO A 92 -9.14 -6.38 -11.00
C PRO A 92 -9.92 -5.35 -10.18
N TRP A 93 -10.68 -4.53 -10.89
CA TRP A 93 -11.62 -3.59 -10.29
C TRP A 93 -12.95 -4.31 -10.09
N PHE A 94 -13.71 -3.94 -9.06
CA PHE A 94 -15.06 -4.46 -8.89
C PHE A 94 -15.97 -3.92 -10.01
N SER A 95 -16.68 -4.83 -10.68
CA SER A 95 -17.81 -4.43 -11.52
C SER A 95 -18.96 -3.93 -10.64
N PRO A 96 -19.89 -3.13 -11.20
CA PRO A 96 -21.08 -2.69 -10.46
C PRO A 96 -21.92 -3.86 -9.91
N ALA A 97 -21.92 -5.02 -10.58
CA ALA A 97 -22.62 -6.21 -10.12
C ALA A 97 -21.94 -6.86 -8.92
N GLU A 98 -20.61 -7.01 -8.96
CA GLU A 98 -19.82 -7.54 -7.85
C GLU A 98 -19.85 -6.62 -6.63
N TYR A 99 -19.80 -5.30 -6.86
CA TYR A 99 -19.96 -4.33 -5.76
C TYR A 99 -21.35 -4.43 -5.13
N ARG A 100 -22.42 -4.61 -5.94
CA ARG A 100 -23.77 -4.88 -5.43
C ARG A 100 -23.83 -6.16 -4.61
N GLN A 101 -23.14 -7.21 -5.04
CA GLN A 101 -23.07 -8.45 -4.30
C GLN A 101 -22.35 -8.26 -2.96
N LEU A 102 -21.25 -7.48 -2.94
CA LEU A 102 -20.47 -7.20 -1.74
C LEU A 102 -21.27 -6.44 -0.68
N TYR A 103 -21.90 -5.30 -1.02
CA TYR A 103 -22.62 -4.54 0.01
C TYR A 103 -23.88 -5.27 0.49
N LYS A 104 -24.52 -6.08 -0.36
CA LYS A 104 -25.67 -6.92 0.06
C LYS A 104 -25.24 -8.04 0.99
N ALA A 105 -24.11 -8.69 0.71
CA ALA A 105 -23.58 -9.75 1.56
C ALA A 105 -23.16 -9.21 2.94
N THR A 106 -22.47 -8.05 2.97
CA THR A 106 -22.10 -7.40 4.24
C THR A 106 -23.33 -6.93 5.01
N GLY A 107 -24.34 -6.38 4.35
CA GLY A 107 -25.59 -5.98 4.99
C GLY A 107 -26.40 -7.17 5.53
N ALA A 108 -26.42 -8.31 4.83
CA ALA A 108 -27.03 -9.53 5.34
C ALA A 108 -26.27 -10.07 6.57
N TYR A 109 -24.94 -10.06 6.53
CA TYR A 109 -24.10 -10.49 7.64
C TYR A 109 -24.20 -9.55 8.87
N ALA A 110 -24.43 -8.25 8.66
CA ALA A 110 -24.69 -7.31 9.75
C ALA A 110 -26.02 -7.59 10.46
N LYS A 111 -27.05 -8.03 9.71
CA LYS A 111 -28.36 -8.39 10.27
C LYS A 111 -28.35 -9.73 11.01
N GLU A 112 -27.76 -10.74 10.39
CA GLU A 112 -27.70 -12.11 10.92
C GLU A 112 -26.23 -12.57 10.94
N PRO A 113 -25.44 -12.14 11.93
CA PRO A 113 -24.05 -12.55 12.04
C PRO A 113 -23.98 -14.01 12.48
N PHE A 114 -22.92 -14.71 12.04
CA PHE A 114 -22.69 -16.11 12.45
C PHE A 114 -22.52 -16.28 13.96
N HIS A 115 -22.01 -15.23 14.64
CA HIS A 115 -22.00 -15.15 16.10
C HIS A 115 -22.49 -13.77 16.54
N GLU A 116 -23.33 -13.75 17.58
CA GLU A 116 -23.98 -12.52 18.08
C GLU A 116 -22.97 -11.46 18.54
N HIS A 117 -21.85 -11.87 19.15
CA HIS A 117 -20.80 -10.93 19.59
C HIS A 117 -20.04 -10.25 18.43
N TYR A 118 -20.21 -10.72 17.19
CA TYR A 118 -19.64 -10.07 16.01
C TYR A 118 -20.58 -9.06 15.35
N ARG A 119 -21.81 -8.89 15.84
CA ARG A 119 -22.79 -7.99 15.25
C ARG A 119 -22.25 -6.56 15.07
N TRP A 120 -21.68 -5.99 16.13
CA TRP A 120 -21.10 -4.65 16.09
C TRP A 120 -20.01 -4.53 15.02
N ASN A 121 -19.06 -5.49 14.98
CA ASN A 121 -18.01 -5.51 13.97
C ASN A 121 -18.57 -5.65 12.54
N ALA A 122 -19.62 -6.44 12.35
CA ALA A 122 -20.25 -6.66 11.06
C ALA A 122 -20.95 -5.38 10.55
N GLU A 123 -21.66 -4.67 11.44
CA GLU A 123 -22.24 -3.35 11.17
C GLU A 123 -21.15 -2.33 10.80
N GLN A 124 -20.06 -2.25 11.57
CA GLN A 124 -18.94 -1.36 11.26
C GLN A 124 -18.29 -1.65 9.89
N VAL A 125 -18.12 -2.93 9.54
CA VAL A 125 -17.56 -3.30 8.22
C VAL A 125 -18.51 -2.91 7.09
N HIS A 126 -19.83 -3.08 7.27
CA HIS A 126 -20.81 -2.67 6.28
C HIS A 126 -20.78 -1.16 6.03
N ASP A 127 -20.80 -0.37 7.10
CA ASP A 127 -20.74 1.10 7.03
C ASP A 127 -19.42 1.58 6.42
N TYR A 128 -18.30 0.94 6.79
CA TYR A 128 -16.98 1.26 6.24
C TYR A 128 -16.90 0.97 4.72
N VAL A 129 -17.48 -0.13 4.24
CA VAL A 129 -17.51 -0.44 2.80
C VAL A 129 -18.30 0.63 2.03
N LEU A 130 -19.47 1.02 2.53
CA LEU A 130 -20.29 2.08 1.91
C LEU A 130 -19.56 3.43 1.94
N PHE A 131 -18.96 3.78 3.07
CA PHE A 131 -18.21 5.01 3.24
C PHE A 131 -17.03 5.09 2.26
N MET A 132 -16.20 4.05 2.18
CA MET A 132 -15.02 4.01 1.31
C MET A 132 -15.38 4.06 -0.18
N ALA A 133 -16.44 3.34 -0.57
CA ALA A 133 -16.87 3.29 -1.97
C ALA A 133 -17.42 4.63 -2.47
N ASN A 134 -18.12 5.38 -1.61
CA ASN A 134 -18.72 6.65 -1.98
C ASN A 134 -17.71 7.82 -1.88
N THR A 135 -16.79 7.79 -0.92
CA THR A 135 -15.83 8.88 -0.67
C THR A 135 -14.54 8.76 -1.48
N GLY A 136 -14.12 7.55 -1.87
CA GLY A 136 -12.87 7.34 -2.62
C GLY A 136 -11.60 7.68 -1.83
N LEU A 137 -11.66 7.73 -0.49
CA LEU A 137 -10.50 7.93 0.37
C LEU A 137 -9.54 6.74 0.28
N ARG A 138 -8.25 7.00 0.50
CA ARG A 138 -7.30 5.91 0.73
C ARG A 138 -7.54 5.29 2.11
N PRO A 139 -7.26 3.99 2.31
CA PRO A 139 -7.47 3.35 3.61
C PRO A 139 -6.76 4.03 4.79
N ASP A 140 -5.58 4.60 4.54
CA ASP A 140 -4.80 5.36 5.52
C ASP A 140 -5.40 6.75 5.80
N GLU A 141 -6.00 7.40 4.80
CA GLU A 141 -6.72 8.68 4.97
C GLU A 141 -7.99 8.47 5.80
N ALA A 142 -8.76 7.42 5.49
CA ALA A 142 -9.98 7.08 6.24
C ALA A 142 -9.69 6.69 7.70
N SER A 143 -8.57 6.00 7.96
CA SER A 143 -8.17 5.61 9.33
C SER A 143 -7.76 6.80 10.20
N ASN A 144 -7.26 7.88 9.58
CA ASN A 144 -6.82 9.10 10.29
C ASN A 144 -7.87 10.21 10.28
N LEU A 145 -9.11 9.92 9.83
CA LEU A 145 -10.16 10.90 9.77
C LEU A 145 -10.66 11.25 11.18
N GLU A 146 -10.62 12.53 11.51
CA GLU A 146 -11.16 13.05 12.77
C GLU A 146 -12.51 13.75 12.53
N HIS A 147 -13.35 13.78 13.56
CA HIS A 147 -14.68 14.41 13.50
C HIS A 147 -14.64 15.89 13.13
N ARG A 148 -13.51 16.58 13.38
CA ARG A 148 -13.31 18.00 13.05
C ARG A 148 -13.24 18.28 11.54
N TYR A 149 -12.99 17.25 10.74
CA TYR A 149 -12.84 17.34 9.29
C TYR A 149 -14.12 16.94 8.53
N VAL A 150 -15.21 16.68 9.26
CA VAL A 150 -16.46 16.18 8.70
C VAL A 150 -17.57 17.16 9.05
N GLU A 151 -18.14 17.78 8.03
CA GLU A 151 -19.27 18.69 8.18
C GLU A 151 -20.49 18.18 7.41
N ILE A 152 -21.67 18.33 8.02
CA ILE A 152 -22.93 17.98 7.37
C ILE A 152 -23.51 19.28 6.82
N VAL A 153 -23.44 19.44 5.50
CA VAL A 153 -23.89 20.64 4.79
C VAL A 153 -25.15 20.30 4.01
N ILE A 154 -26.09 21.24 3.93
CA ILE A 154 -27.23 21.14 3.02
C ILE A 154 -26.82 21.78 1.71
N ASP A 155 -26.89 21.01 0.64
CA ASP A 155 -26.59 21.50 -0.69
C ASP A 155 -27.68 22.47 -1.17
N ASN A 156 -27.28 23.69 -1.53
CA ASN A 156 -28.21 24.75 -1.94
C ASN A 156 -28.89 24.43 -3.28
N GLU A 157 -28.29 23.58 -4.13
CA GLU A 157 -28.85 23.23 -5.44
C GLU A 157 -29.85 22.08 -5.36
N THR A 158 -29.57 21.06 -4.54
CA THR A 158 -30.40 19.85 -4.45
C THR A 158 -31.28 19.79 -3.21
N GLY A 159 -31.03 20.62 -2.20
CA GLY A 159 -31.69 20.58 -0.89
C GLY A 159 -31.36 19.33 -0.07
N GLN A 160 -30.38 18.54 -0.49
CA GLN A 160 -30.01 17.29 0.16
C GLN A 160 -28.93 17.50 1.22
N ARG A 161 -28.93 16.65 2.26
CA ARG A 161 -27.86 16.60 3.25
C ARG A 161 -26.67 15.85 2.66
N ILE A 162 -25.55 16.56 2.52
CA ILE A 162 -24.29 16.04 2.00
C ILE A 162 -23.27 16.01 3.14
N LEU A 163 -22.43 14.98 3.14
CA LEU A 163 -21.25 14.93 3.99
C LEU A 163 -20.08 15.57 3.23
N GLU A 164 -19.60 16.69 3.73
CA GLU A 164 -18.39 17.34 3.25
C GLU A 164 -17.22 16.89 4.12
N ILE A 165 -16.24 16.23 3.49
CA ILE A 165 -15.07 15.69 4.16
C ILE A 165 -13.86 16.46 3.65
N GLU A 166 -13.21 17.20 4.54
CA GLU A 166 -11.96 17.88 4.25
C GLU A 166 -10.77 16.98 4.59
N VAL A 167 -10.11 16.44 3.58
CA VAL A 167 -8.93 15.61 3.82
C VAL A 167 -7.67 16.47 3.76
N ARG A 168 -6.90 16.45 4.85
CA ARG A 168 -5.50 16.91 4.84
C ARG A 168 -4.69 15.95 3.98
N ALA A 169 -4.24 16.42 2.82
CA ALA A 169 -3.20 15.71 2.08
C ALA A 169 -1.93 15.63 2.95
N SER A 170 -1.23 14.49 2.89
CA SER A 170 0.09 14.32 3.52
C SER A 170 1.03 15.47 3.13
N VAL A 171 1.93 15.85 4.04
CA VAL A 171 2.75 17.08 4.17
C VAL A 171 3.52 17.60 2.92
N ALA A 172 3.43 16.94 1.75
CA ALA A 172 4.15 17.31 0.53
C ALA A 172 3.31 18.09 -0.51
N SER A 173 1.99 18.17 -0.37
CA SER A 173 1.17 18.97 -1.31
C SER A 173 0.02 19.67 -0.59
N ALA A 174 0.06 21.01 -0.55
CA ALA A 174 -0.98 21.87 -0.02
C ALA A 174 -2.22 21.94 -0.94
N SER A 175 -2.91 20.82 -1.09
CA SER A 175 -4.23 20.77 -1.73
C SER A 175 -5.15 19.98 -0.80
N ALA A 176 -6.01 20.70 -0.07
CA ALA A 176 -7.14 20.08 0.62
C ALA A 176 -8.07 19.52 -0.46
N ARG A 177 -8.38 18.23 -0.38
CA ARG A 177 -9.36 17.60 -1.27
C ARG A 177 -10.67 17.55 -0.51
N ALA A 178 -11.63 18.37 -0.92
CA ALA A 178 -13.00 18.26 -0.46
C ALA A 178 -13.67 17.11 -1.20
N CYS A 179 -14.05 16.05 -0.48
CA CYS A 179 -14.90 15.01 -1.03
C CYS A 179 -16.35 15.28 -0.60
N ARG A 180 -17.22 15.51 -1.58
CA ARG A 180 -18.65 15.69 -1.35
C ARG A 180 -19.36 14.39 -1.62
N THR A 181 -19.97 13.85 -0.58
CA THR A 181 -20.63 12.55 -0.66
C THR A 181 -22.07 12.65 -0.23
N GLN A 182 -22.99 12.35 -1.13
CA GLN A 182 -24.41 12.26 -0.80
C GLN A 182 -24.65 11.02 0.05
N PHE A 183 -25.10 11.21 1.29
CA PHE A 183 -25.62 10.12 2.11
C PHE A 183 -27.14 10.15 2.00
N ALA A 184 -27.73 9.09 1.42
CA ALA A 184 -29.14 8.84 1.64
C ALA A 184 -29.35 8.60 3.16
N PRO A 185 -30.40 9.14 3.78
CA PRO A 185 -30.61 9.00 5.22
C PRO A 185 -30.66 7.51 5.56
N MET A 186 -29.66 7.03 6.31
CA MET A 186 -29.77 5.76 7.01
C MET A 186 -30.87 5.93 8.04
N SER A 187 -32.00 5.27 7.80
CA SER A 187 -33.04 5.08 8.80
C SER A 187 -32.40 4.33 9.96
N VAL A 188 -32.02 5.07 10.99
CA VAL A 188 -31.73 4.53 12.31
C VAL A 188 -33.04 3.93 12.80
N CYS A 189 -33.13 2.60 12.79
CA CYS A 189 -34.19 1.87 13.48
C CYS A 189 -33.74 1.56 14.91
#